data_AF-A0A6J7ZWK4-F1
#
_entry.id   AF-A0A6J7ZWK4-F1
#
_cell.length_a   1.000
_cell.length_b   1.000
_cell.length_c   1.000
_cell.angle_alpha   90.00
_cell.angle_beta   90.00
_cell.angle_gamma   90.00
#
_symmetry.space_group_name_H-M   'P 1'
#
loop_
_entity.id
_entity.type
_entity.pdbx_description
1 polymer ?
#
loop_
_entity_poly.entity_id
_entity_poly.type
_entity_poly.pdbx_seq_one_letter_code
_entity_poly.pdbx_strand_id
1 'polypeptide(L)'
;MIRKHISSKAILVRPNDKHWFNSEIRRYIRIRNRLHSVHRKTKTNHALIKYKFQRNKVNNMIKYAREQFFLGVNELVDSISKTDSKAYWSLIKKLLKRTNSSYNIPPLSDSNLNETVYNDKDKANLLNEYFCSISSVDDTNHDAPIIIPRTNFSLSDLVITEQDIKDILKTLKIGKGCGNDLISHQMLKGTAESVYKPLLILFNNSLQAVITRSDKEKLVLGIIIGASWLVSSTDEIEQKYSFERFALSLSMYTVSFKLLSESGGIL
;
A
#
# COMPACT_ATOMS: atom_id res chain seq x y z
N MET A 1 48.44 1.77 3.27
CA MET A 1 49.12 1.17 2.10
C MET A 1 48.22 0.31 1.18
N ILE A 2 47.00 -0.09 1.58
CA ILE A 2 46.18 -1.08 0.83
C ILE A 2 45.54 -0.52 -0.47
N ARG A 3 45.17 0.77 -0.53
CA ARG A 3 44.48 1.35 -1.71
C ARG A 3 45.34 1.48 -2.97
N LYS A 4 46.65 1.28 -2.90
CA LYS A 4 47.59 1.48 -4.02
C LYS A 4 47.60 0.33 -5.02
N HIS A 5 47.10 -0.85 -4.62
CA HIS A 5 47.09 -2.08 -5.44
C HIS A 5 45.68 -2.51 -5.87
N ILE A 6 44.65 -1.72 -5.51
CA ILE A 6 43.26 -1.99 -5.88
C ILE A 6 42.89 -1.03 -7.00
N SER A 7 42.63 -1.58 -8.19
CA SER A 7 42.16 -0.79 -9.34
C SER A 7 40.84 -0.11 -8.98
N SER A 8 40.88 1.22 -8.76
CA SER A 8 39.70 2.02 -8.48
C SER A 8 39.38 2.93 -9.66
N LYS A 9 38.12 2.93 -10.10
CA LYS A 9 37.64 3.81 -11.17
C LYS A 9 36.67 4.84 -10.59
N ALA A 10 37.01 6.12 -10.67
CA ALA A 10 36.08 7.19 -10.34
C ALA A 10 34.97 7.26 -11.41
N ILE A 11 33.71 7.19 -10.98
CA ILE A 11 32.54 7.32 -11.85
C ILE A 11 31.72 8.55 -11.47
N LEU A 12 31.30 9.31 -12.49
CA LEU A 12 30.33 10.40 -12.30
C LEU A 12 28.92 9.82 -12.35
N VAL A 13 28.28 9.70 -11.19
CA VAL A 13 26.89 9.29 -11.04
C VAL A 13 25.97 10.45 -11.41
N ARG A 14 24.94 10.18 -12.23
CA ARG A 14 23.97 11.17 -12.69
C ARG A 14 22.55 10.67 -12.37
N PRO A 15 22.00 11.05 -11.20
CA PRO A 15 20.72 10.52 -10.74
C PRO A 15 19.53 10.95 -11.61
N ASN A 16 19.65 12.06 -12.34
CA ASN A 16 18.60 12.61 -13.20
C ASN A 16 18.63 12.08 -14.65
N ASP A 17 19.57 11.20 -14.98
CA ASP A 17 19.58 10.57 -16.30
C ASP A 17 18.37 9.67 -16.47
N LYS A 18 17.91 9.52 -17.72
CA LYS A 18 16.86 8.55 -18.04
C LYS A 18 17.41 7.13 -17.84
N HIS A 19 16.59 6.23 -17.32
CA HIS A 19 17.00 4.86 -16.98
C HIS A 19 17.61 4.07 -18.16
N TRP A 20 17.16 4.33 -19.40
CA TRP A 20 17.70 3.71 -20.62
C TRP A 20 18.97 4.42 -21.18
N PHE A 21 19.45 5.50 -20.55
CA PHE A 21 20.52 6.33 -21.09
C PHE A 21 21.90 5.95 -20.54
N ASN A 22 22.72 5.32 -21.39
CA ASN A 22 24.05 4.84 -20.99
C ASN A 22 25.20 5.76 -21.47
N SER A 23 26.43 5.45 -21.01
CA SER A 23 27.66 6.18 -21.34
C SER A 23 28.00 6.12 -22.84
N GLU A 24 27.63 5.03 -23.52
CA GLU A 24 27.87 4.85 -24.95
C GLU A 24 27.02 5.78 -25.81
N ILE A 25 25.71 5.84 -25.57
CA ILE A 25 24.79 6.76 -26.24
C ILE A 25 25.28 8.19 -26.06
N ARG A 26 25.71 8.54 -24.84
CA ARG A 26 26.30 9.85 -24.54
C ARG A 26 27.56 10.11 -25.38
N ARG A 27 28.47 9.14 -25.49
CA ARG A 27 29.69 9.24 -26.32
C ARG A 27 29.31 9.55 -27.77
N TYR A 28 28.38 8.79 -28.36
CA TYR A 28 27.97 8.98 -29.74
C TYR A 28 27.18 10.28 -29.98
N ILE A 29 26.43 10.77 -28.99
CA ILE A 29 25.82 12.12 -29.02
C ILE A 29 26.89 13.21 -29.11
N ARG A 30 27.99 13.09 -28.35
CA ARG A 30 29.10 14.06 -28.44
C ARG A 30 29.74 14.05 -29.83
N ILE A 31 29.97 12.87 -30.40
CA ILE A 31 30.52 12.73 -31.77
C ILE A 31 29.59 13.38 -32.78
N ARG A 32 28.29 13.09 -32.71
CA ARG A 32 27.26 13.73 -33.55
C ARG A 32 27.30 15.25 -33.43
N ASN A 33 27.37 15.79 -32.21
CA ASN A 33 27.41 17.23 -31.98
C ASN A 33 28.70 17.88 -32.53
N ARG A 34 29.84 17.19 -32.42
CA ARG A 34 31.10 17.63 -33.01
C ARG A 34 30.99 17.69 -34.54
N LEU A 35 30.47 16.64 -35.18
CA LEU A 35 30.25 16.60 -36.64
C LEU A 35 29.27 17.69 -37.09
N HIS A 36 28.21 17.94 -36.31
CA HIS A 36 27.28 19.04 -36.58
C HIS A 36 28.00 20.39 -36.54
N SER A 37 28.83 20.63 -35.52
CA SER A 37 29.62 21.86 -35.44
C SER A 37 30.60 22.00 -36.60
N VAL A 38 31.21 20.91 -37.07
CA VAL A 38 32.09 20.93 -38.25
C VAL A 38 31.29 21.31 -39.50
N HIS A 39 30.15 20.66 -39.74
CA HIS A 39 29.29 20.99 -40.87
C HIS A 39 28.82 22.45 -40.85
N ARG A 40 28.42 22.98 -39.68
CA ARG A 40 28.03 24.41 -39.57
C ARG A 40 29.15 25.37 -39.95
N LYS A 41 30.42 25.01 -39.67
CA LYS A 41 31.59 25.83 -40.00
C LYS A 41 31.99 25.70 -41.47
N THR A 42 32.06 24.47 -42.00
CA THR A 42 32.60 24.23 -43.35
C THR A 42 31.55 24.25 -44.45
N LYS A 43 30.26 24.04 -44.13
CA LYS A 43 29.12 23.95 -45.06
C LYS A 43 29.29 22.98 -46.23
N THR A 44 30.22 22.02 -46.12
CA THR A 44 30.48 21.03 -47.18
C THR A 44 29.47 19.88 -47.15
N ASN A 45 29.19 19.31 -48.33
CA ASN A 45 28.29 18.16 -48.47
C ASN A 45 28.84 16.90 -47.77
N HIS A 46 30.16 16.69 -47.83
CA HIS A 46 30.79 15.55 -47.15
C HIS A 46 30.63 15.62 -45.61
N ALA A 47 30.77 16.81 -45.01
CA ALA A 47 30.51 16.98 -43.58
C ALA A 47 29.03 16.76 -43.22
N LEU A 48 28.11 17.15 -44.12
CA LEU A 48 26.67 16.92 -43.96
C LEU A 48 26.34 15.41 -43.96
N ILE A 49 26.89 14.65 -44.92
CA ILE A 49 26.69 13.20 -45.01
C ILE A 49 27.19 12.50 -43.75
N LYS A 50 28.41 12.82 -43.28
CA LYS A 50 28.96 12.27 -42.03
C LYS A 50 28.09 12.59 -40.82
N TYR A 51 27.60 13.83 -40.72
CA TYR A 51 26.67 14.21 -39.65
C TYR A 51 25.35 13.42 -39.72
N LYS A 52 24.73 13.31 -40.89
CA LYS A 52 23.46 12.57 -41.08
C LYS A 52 23.60 11.11 -40.70
N PHE A 53 24.68 10.44 -41.15
CA PHE A 53 24.97 9.06 -40.78
C PHE A 53 25.08 8.89 -39.25
N GLN A 54 25.86 9.75 -38.60
CA GLN A 54 26.04 9.69 -37.15
C GLN A 54 24.76 10.03 -36.38
N ARG A 55 23.93 10.96 -36.89
CA ARG A 55 22.61 11.28 -36.32
C ARG A 55 21.70 10.05 -36.36
N ASN A 56 21.63 9.36 -37.50
CA ASN A 56 20.82 8.15 -37.65
C ASN A 56 21.30 7.04 -36.72
N LYS A 57 22.62 6.84 -36.61
CA LYS A 57 23.19 5.90 -35.64
C LYS A 57 22.76 6.20 -34.20
N VAL A 58 22.86 7.47 -33.76
CA VAL A 58 22.42 7.87 -32.42
C VAL A 58 20.93 7.66 -32.22
N ASN A 59 20.10 8.00 -33.21
CA ASN A 59 18.65 7.80 -33.13
C ASN A 59 18.30 6.32 -32.97
N ASN A 60 18.94 5.44 -33.73
CA ASN A 60 18.76 3.99 -33.63
C ASN A 60 19.21 3.45 -32.28
N MET A 61 20.36 3.92 -31.76
CA MET A 61 20.82 3.54 -30.42
C MET A 61 19.85 3.97 -29.33
N ILE A 62 19.28 5.18 -29.42
CA ILE A 62 18.28 5.66 -28.46
C ILE A 62 17.00 4.84 -28.55
N LYS A 63 16.54 4.52 -29.77
CA LYS A 63 15.36 3.70 -30.01
C LYS A 63 15.55 2.31 -29.39
N TYR A 64 16.64 1.63 -29.74
CA TYR A 64 16.98 0.31 -29.20
C TYR A 64 17.10 0.31 -27.67
N ALA A 65 17.79 1.28 -27.09
CA ALA A 65 17.95 1.36 -25.64
C ALA A 65 16.62 1.55 -24.89
N ARG A 66 15.67 2.30 -25.48
CA ARG A 66 14.32 2.44 -24.92
C ARG A 66 13.55 1.13 -24.99
N GLU A 67 13.55 0.47 -26.15
CA GLU A 67 12.86 -0.80 -26.36
C GLU A 67 13.37 -1.87 -25.39
N GLN A 68 14.68 -2.05 -25.29
CA GLN A 68 15.29 -3.01 -24.37
C GLN A 68 14.96 -2.72 -22.89
N PHE A 69 14.94 -1.45 -22.50
CA PHE A 69 14.56 -1.07 -21.15
C PHE A 69 13.12 -1.45 -20.84
N PHE A 70 12.16 -1.12 -21.72
CA PHE A 70 10.75 -1.44 -21.48
C PHE A 70 10.45 -2.92 -21.56
N LEU A 71 11.13 -3.68 -22.43
CA LEU A 71 11.02 -5.14 -22.47
C LEU A 71 11.43 -5.75 -21.12
N GLY A 72 12.62 -5.41 -20.61
CA GLY A 72 13.07 -5.93 -19.31
C GLY A 72 12.23 -5.44 -18.12
N VAL A 73 11.65 -4.25 -18.20
CA VAL A 73 10.72 -3.74 -17.19
C VAL A 73 9.43 -4.55 -17.16
N ASN A 74 8.84 -4.89 -18.31
CA ASN A 74 7.59 -5.66 -18.34
C ASN A 74 7.77 -7.03 -17.66
N GLU A 75 8.85 -7.75 -17.97
CA GLU A 75 9.18 -9.02 -17.33
C GLU A 75 9.39 -8.88 -15.81
N LEU A 76 10.03 -7.77 -15.39
CA LEU A 76 10.26 -7.47 -13.98
C LEU A 76 8.97 -7.08 -13.25
N VAL A 77 8.07 -6.34 -13.90
CA VAL A 77 6.78 -5.94 -13.34
C VAL A 77 5.88 -7.16 -13.14
N ASP A 78 5.81 -8.06 -14.11
CA ASP A 78 4.99 -9.26 -14.05
C ASP A 78 5.44 -10.21 -12.93
N SER A 79 6.75 -10.35 -12.72
CA SER A 79 7.32 -11.19 -11.66
C SER A 79 7.15 -10.59 -10.25
N ILE A 80 7.36 -9.27 -10.10
CA ILE A 80 7.29 -8.60 -8.79
C ILE A 80 5.84 -8.37 -8.34
N SER A 81 4.90 -8.14 -9.27
CA SER A 81 3.49 -7.88 -8.94
C SER A 81 2.84 -8.96 -8.06
N LYS A 82 3.27 -10.21 -8.21
CA LYS A 82 2.73 -11.37 -7.50
C LYS A 82 3.42 -11.65 -6.16
N THR A 83 4.61 -11.09 -5.94
CA THR A 83 5.51 -11.49 -4.85
C THR A 83 5.79 -10.37 -3.84
N ASP A 84 5.96 -9.14 -4.30
CA ASP A 84 6.31 -7.99 -3.44
C ASP A 84 5.67 -6.69 -3.94
N SER A 85 4.53 -6.35 -3.33
CA SER A 85 3.80 -5.10 -3.59
C SER A 85 4.67 -3.85 -3.37
N LYS A 86 5.58 -3.86 -2.38
CA LYS A 86 6.42 -2.70 -2.08
C LYS A 86 7.47 -2.48 -3.16
N ALA A 87 8.13 -3.56 -3.60
CA ALA A 87 9.06 -3.50 -4.72
C ALA A 87 8.35 -3.10 -6.02
N TYR A 88 7.14 -3.61 -6.26
CA TYR A 88 6.31 -3.22 -7.40
C TYR A 88 6.04 -1.71 -7.41
N TRP A 89 5.49 -1.16 -6.33
CA TRP A 89 5.19 0.27 -6.25
C TRP A 89 6.45 1.14 -6.30
N SER A 90 7.57 0.66 -5.78
CA SER A 90 8.88 1.32 -5.90
C SER A 90 9.35 1.39 -7.37
N LEU A 91 9.17 0.31 -8.13
CA LEU A 91 9.49 0.25 -9.56
C LEU A 91 8.58 1.18 -10.37
N ILE A 92 7.27 1.11 -10.15
CA ILE A 92 6.28 2.00 -10.79
C ILE A 92 6.59 3.47 -10.52
N LYS A 93 6.93 3.84 -9.28
CA LYS A 93 7.35 5.21 -8.91
C LYS A 93 8.64 5.67 -9.62
N LYS A 94 9.53 4.76 -10.03
CA LYS A 94 10.72 5.09 -10.82
C LYS A 94 10.39 5.27 -12.30
N LEU A 95 9.44 4.48 -12.83
CA LEU A 95 9.00 4.54 -14.22
C LEU A 95 8.14 5.76 -14.50
N LEU A 96 7.19 6.02 -13.61
CA LEU A 96 6.40 7.24 -13.59
C LEU A 96 7.35 8.35 -13.14
N LYS A 97 7.89 9.08 -14.11
CA LYS A 97 8.76 10.24 -13.90
C LYS A 97 8.09 11.10 -12.82
N ARG A 98 8.69 11.15 -11.63
CA ARG A 98 8.19 11.88 -10.45
C ARG A 98 7.81 13.29 -10.88
N THR A 99 6.55 13.47 -11.22
CA THR A 99 5.94 14.78 -11.25
C THR A 99 6.03 15.17 -9.79
N ASN A 100 6.65 16.29 -9.50
CA ASN A 100 6.49 16.93 -8.19
C ASN A 100 5.04 17.48 -8.09
N SER A 101 4.05 16.70 -8.52
CA SER A 101 2.64 16.93 -8.30
C SER A 101 2.47 16.78 -6.80
N SER A 102 2.57 17.93 -6.14
CA SER A 102 1.94 18.25 -4.88
C SER A 102 0.92 17.19 -4.47
N TYR A 103 1.13 16.59 -3.30
CA TYR A 103 0.20 15.64 -2.66
C TYR A 103 -1.15 16.27 -2.31
N ASN A 104 -1.40 17.52 -2.70
CA ASN A 104 -2.63 18.22 -2.36
C ASN A 104 -3.80 17.60 -3.12
N ILE A 105 -4.76 17.12 -2.34
CA ILE A 105 -6.09 16.77 -2.81
C ILE A 105 -6.63 17.98 -3.60
N PRO A 106 -7.18 17.78 -4.81
CA PRO A 106 -7.81 18.84 -5.58
C PRO A 106 -8.87 19.59 -4.76
N PRO A 107 -9.21 20.83 -5.12
CA PRO A 107 -10.30 21.54 -4.46
C PRO A 107 -11.59 20.74 -4.51
N LEU A 108 -12.31 20.69 -3.40
CA LEU A 108 -13.59 19.98 -3.28
C LEU A 108 -14.74 20.99 -3.38
N SER A 109 -15.86 20.61 -3.98
CA SER A 109 -17.07 21.42 -4.00
C SER A 109 -17.99 21.02 -2.86
N ASP A 110 -18.40 21.99 -2.05
CA ASP A 110 -19.47 21.81 -1.08
C ASP A 110 -20.82 21.99 -1.78
N SER A 111 -21.60 20.92 -1.87
CA SER A 111 -22.94 20.93 -2.47
C SER A 111 -23.96 21.75 -1.68
N ASN A 112 -23.73 21.96 -0.38
CA ASN A 112 -24.66 22.67 0.50
C ASN A 112 -24.45 24.18 0.41
N LEU A 113 -23.20 24.62 0.36
CA LEU A 113 -22.83 26.05 0.28
C LEU A 113 -22.58 26.55 -1.15
N ASN A 114 -22.54 25.66 -2.16
CA ASN A 114 -22.12 25.98 -3.53
C ASN A 114 -20.74 26.66 -3.61
N GLU A 115 -19.86 26.34 -2.66
CA GLU A 115 -18.52 26.91 -2.55
C GLU A 115 -17.44 25.86 -2.86
N THR A 116 -16.27 26.33 -3.30
CA THR A 116 -15.11 25.47 -3.55
C THR A 116 -14.11 25.60 -2.41
N VAL A 117 -13.76 24.47 -1.82
CA VAL A 117 -12.90 24.33 -0.65
C VAL A 117 -11.47 23.99 -1.09
N TYR A 118 -10.53 24.86 -0.73
CA TYR A 118 -9.11 24.74 -1.11
C TYR A 118 -8.20 24.28 0.03
N ASN A 119 -8.58 24.59 1.27
CA ASN A 119 -7.81 24.32 2.49
C ASN A 119 -8.03 22.88 3.00
N ASP A 120 -6.97 22.23 3.48
CA ASP A 120 -7.01 20.81 3.84
C ASP A 120 -7.87 20.52 5.07
N LYS A 121 -7.92 21.45 6.05
CA LYS A 121 -8.80 21.33 7.21
C LYS A 121 -10.27 21.30 6.79
N ASP A 122 -10.64 22.20 5.89
CA ASP A 122 -12.02 22.36 5.45
C ASP A 122 -12.42 21.19 4.53
N LYS A 123 -11.51 20.67 3.71
CA LYS A 123 -11.72 19.42 2.95
C LYS A 123 -11.99 18.23 3.88
N ALA A 124 -11.20 18.08 4.95
CA ALA A 124 -11.38 17.00 5.90
C ALA A 124 -12.73 17.08 6.61
N ASN A 125 -13.15 18.28 7.03
CA ASN A 125 -14.45 18.51 7.64
C ASN A 125 -15.59 18.19 6.67
N LEU A 126 -15.52 18.67 5.43
CA LEU A 126 -16.53 18.41 4.40
C LEU A 126 -16.69 16.90 4.12
N LEU A 127 -15.57 16.19 3.99
CA LEU A 127 -15.59 14.73 3.82
C LEU A 127 -16.20 14.03 5.04
N ASN A 128 -15.82 14.45 6.26
CA ASN A 128 -16.36 13.89 7.48
C ASN A 128 -17.88 14.09 7.59
N GLU A 129 -18.37 15.31 7.34
CA GLU A 129 -19.81 15.61 7.31
C GLU A 129 -20.55 14.77 6.28
N TYR A 130 -19.99 14.65 5.07
CA TYR A 130 -20.55 13.79 4.03
C TYR A 130 -20.63 12.32 4.49
N PHE A 131 -19.53 11.75 4.98
CA PHE A 131 -19.52 10.36 5.44
C PHE A 131 -20.43 10.13 6.64
N CYS A 132 -20.51 11.07 7.59
CA CYS A 132 -21.46 11.03 8.70
C CYS A 132 -22.91 11.02 8.19
N SER A 133 -23.22 11.86 7.21
CA SER A 133 -24.58 11.96 6.65
C SER A 133 -25.06 10.64 6.03
N ILE A 134 -24.16 9.90 5.35
CA ILE A 134 -24.50 8.60 4.74
C ILE A 134 -24.29 7.39 5.67
N SER A 135 -23.69 7.59 6.84
CA SER A 135 -23.49 6.54 7.85
C SER A 135 -24.70 6.32 8.76
N SER A 136 -25.72 7.16 8.63
CA SER A 136 -26.97 7.05 9.38
C SER A 136 -27.85 5.97 8.74
N VAL A 137 -27.89 4.79 9.35
CA VAL A 137 -28.82 3.73 8.95
C VAL A 137 -30.13 3.94 9.73
N ASP A 138 -31.23 4.08 9.01
CA ASP A 138 -32.56 4.20 9.61
C ASP A 138 -33.06 2.82 10.03
N ASP A 139 -32.84 2.48 11.30
CA ASP A 139 -33.26 1.20 11.89
C ASP A 139 -34.69 1.26 12.50
N THR A 140 -35.44 2.35 12.27
CA THR A 140 -36.73 2.56 12.98
C THR A 140 -37.84 1.56 12.60
N ASN A 141 -37.72 0.90 11.44
CA ASN A 141 -38.68 -0.10 10.95
C ASN A 141 -38.02 -1.43 10.57
N HIS A 142 -36.83 -1.71 11.10
CA HIS A 142 -36.13 -2.96 10.86
C HIS A 142 -36.04 -3.77 12.14
N ASP A 143 -36.76 -4.89 12.18
CA ASP A 143 -36.52 -5.90 13.20
C ASP A 143 -35.13 -6.50 12.96
N ALA A 144 -34.32 -6.56 14.02
CA ALA A 144 -33.06 -7.28 13.97
C ALA A 144 -33.33 -8.71 13.49
N PRO A 145 -32.55 -9.24 12.52
CA PRO A 145 -32.78 -10.58 12.03
C PRO A 145 -32.69 -11.56 13.20
N ILE A 146 -33.65 -12.46 13.30
CA ILE A 146 -33.64 -13.51 14.33
C ILE A 146 -32.39 -14.36 14.09
N ILE A 147 -31.39 -14.21 14.96
CA ILE A 147 -30.17 -15.02 14.91
C ILE A 147 -30.51 -16.38 15.50
N ILE A 148 -30.85 -17.33 14.63
CA ILE A 148 -31.07 -18.72 15.04
C ILE A 148 -29.70 -19.35 15.33
N PRO A 149 -29.43 -19.83 16.55
CA PRO A 149 -28.17 -20.49 16.86
C PRO A 149 -28.02 -21.73 15.98
N ARG A 150 -26.93 -21.78 15.21
CA ARG A 150 -26.61 -22.93 14.34
C ARG A 150 -26.00 -24.11 15.10
N THR A 151 -25.74 -23.92 16.39
CA THR A 151 -25.11 -24.91 17.25
C THR A 151 -25.55 -24.71 18.69
N ASN A 152 -25.60 -25.81 19.44
CA ASN A 152 -25.86 -25.81 20.88
C ASN A 152 -24.58 -25.62 21.70
N PHE A 153 -23.42 -25.51 21.05
CA PHE A 153 -22.17 -25.23 21.74
C PHE A 153 -22.07 -23.74 22.05
N SER A 154 -21.95 -23.42 23.34
CA SER A 154 -21.57 -22.08 23.79
C SER A 154 -20.11 -22.08 24.21
N LEU A 155 -19.38 -21.05 23.78
CA LEU A 155 -18.03 -20.79 24.30
C LEU A 155 -18.16 -20.16 25.68
N SER A 156 -18.23 -21.00 26.72
CA SER A 156 -18.08 -20.60 28.11
C SER A 156 -16.64 -20.80 28.53
N ASP A 157 -16.12 -19.89 29.36
CA ASP A 157 -14.80 -19.99 30.01
C ASP A 157 -13.57 -19.80 29.09
N LEU A 158 -13.58 -18.72 28.30
CA LEU A 158 -12.37 -18.29 27.58
C LEU A 158 -11.40 -17.61 28.55
N VAL A 159 -10.30 -18.30 28.87
CA VAL A 159 -9.21 -17.76 29.69
C VAL A 159 -7.99 -17.53 28.81
N ILE A 160 -7.53 -16.29 28.75
CA ILE A 160 -6.28 -15.93 28.09
C ILE A 160 -5.13 -16.22 29.06
N THR A 161 -4.07 -16.87 28.58
CA THR A 161 -2.88 -17.19 29.38
C THR A 161 -1.76 -16.15 29.17
N GLU A 162 -0.76 -16.17 30.06
CA GLU A 162 0.44 -15.34 29.92
C GLU A 162 1.15 -15.60 28.59
N GLN A 163 1.23 -16.87 28.19
CA GLN A 163 1.95 -17.29 27.00
C GLN A 163 1.28 -16.77 25.73
N ASP A 164 -0.05 -16.79 25.66
CA ASP A 164 -0.82 -16.27 24.52
C ASP A 164 -0.48 -14.80 24.24
N ILE A 165 -0.42 -13.98 25.30
CA ILE A 165 -0.12 -12.55 25.18
C ILE A 165 1.34 -12.35 24.77
N LYS A 166 2.27 -13.09 25.35
CA LYS A 166 3.69 -13.00 24.97
C LYS A 166 3.89 -13.37 23.51
N ASP A 167 3.21 -14.40 23.01
CA ASP A 167 3.32 -14.85 21.64
C ASP A 167 2.69 -13.85 20.65
N ILE A 168 1.55 -13.25 21.01
CA ILE A 168 0.97 -12.14 20.24
C ILE A 168 1.93 -10.94 20.19
N LEU A 169 2.48 -10.51 21.32
CA LEU A 169 3.41 -9.38 21.39
C LEU A 169 4.69 -9.63 20.56
N LYS A 170 5.19 -10.87 20.56
CA LYS A 170 6.36 -11.27 19.74
C LYS A 170 6.04 -11.32 18.24
N THR A 171 4.82 -11.68 17.86
CA THR A 171 4.41 -11.76 16.45
C THR A 171 4.00 -10.42 15.84
N LEU A 172 3.89 -9.36 16.65
CA LEU A 172 3.60 -8.01 16.15
C LEU A 172 4.56 -7.58 15.03
N LYS A 173 3.96 -7.17 13.91
CA LYS A 173 4.66 -6.66 12.74
C LYS A 173 5.12 -5.22 13.00
N ILE A 174 6.42 -5.00 12.91
CA ILE A 174 7.04 -3.67 13.08
C ILE A 174 6.73 -2.81 11.85
N GLY A 175 6.56 -1.50 12.03
CA GLY A 175 6.30 -0.55 10.95
C GLY A 175 4.82 -0.43 10.56
N LYS A 176 3.91 -0.95 11.39
CA LYS A 176 2.48 -0.64 11.32
C LYS A 176 2.18 0.68 12.03
N GLY A 177 1.13 1.35 11.55
CA GLY A 177 0.63 2.59 12.13
C GLY A 177 0.26 2.42 13.60
N CYS A 178 0.34 3.51 14.33
CA CYS A 178 -0.01 3.55 15.74
C CYS A 178 -1.53 3.70 15.90
N GLY A 179 -2.11 3.07 16.92
CA GLY A 179 -3.49 3.33 17.30
C GLY A 179 -3.68 4.75 17.86
N ASN A 180 -4.93 5.09 18.19
CA ASN A 180 -5.29 6.35 18.85
C ASN A 180 -4.66 6.49 20.25
N ASP A 181 -4.17 5.40 20.83
CA ASP A 181 -3.44 5.36 22.09
C ASP A 181 -1.97 5.81 21.98
N LEU A 182 -1.48 6.06 20.76
CA LEU A 182 -0.08 6.40 20.48
C LEU A 182 0.93 5.33 20.95
N ILE A 183 0.49 4.09 21.14
CA ILE A 183 1.36 2.96 21.46
C ILE A 183 1.74 2.17 20.19
N SER A 184 3.01 2.26 19.78
CA SER A 184 3.50 1.57 18.58
C SER A 184 3.76 0.08 18.82
N HIS A 185 3.64 -0.72 17.75
CA HIS A 185 4.02 -2.14 17.78
C HIS A 185 5.49 -2.35 18.19
N GLN A 186 6.37 -1.40 17.86
CA GLN A 186 7.78 -1.46 18.23
C GLN A 186 7.96 -1.32 19.74
N MET A 187 7.21 -0.42 20.37
CA MET A 187 7.21 -0.27 21.83
C MET A 187 6.69 -1.53 22.50
N LEU A 188 5.50 -2.01 22.10
CA LEU A 188 4.89 -3.22 22.66
C LEU A 188 5.80 -4.44 22.58
N LYS A 189 6.47 -4.63 21.44
CA LYS A 189 7.40 -5.74 21.24
C LYS A 189 8.69 -5.57 22.06
N GLY A 190 9.18 -4.34 22.23
CA GLY A 190 10.34 -4.03 23.07
C GLY A 190 10.07 -4.15 24.57
N THR A 191 8.84 -3.85 25.01
CA THR A 191 8.42 -3.91 26.41
C THR A 191 7.60 -5.16 26.74
N ALA A 192 7.61 -6.18 25.88
CA ALA A 192 6.71 -7.33 25.98
C ALA A 192 6.75 -8.02 27.34
N GLU A 193 7.95 -8.23 27.89
CA GLU A 193 8.14 -8.87 29.21
C GLU A 193 7.66 -8.01 30.39
N SER A 194 7.45 -6.70 30.19
CA SER A 194 6.94 -5.80 31.23
C SER A 194 5.43 -5.59 31.12
N VAL A 195 4.89 -5.52 29.90
CA VAL A 195 3.49 -5.16 29.65
C VAL A 195 2.54 -6.36 29.57
N TYR A 196 3.05 -7.59 29.46
CA TYR A 196 2.16 -8.76 29.31
C TYR A 196 1.25 -8.98 30.53
N LYS A 197 1.73 -8.73 31.75
CA LYS A 197 0.93 -8.89 32.99
C LYS A 197 -0.27 -7.94 33.07
N PRO A 198 -0.12 -6.61 32.91
CA PRO A 198 -1.28 -5.72 32.91
C PRO A 198 -2.25 -6.02 31.77
N LEU A 199 -1.76 -6.40 30.58
CA LEU A 199 -2.62 -6.81 29.46
C LEU A 199 -3.42 -8.08 29.76
N LEU A 200 -2.82 -9.06 30.44
CA LEU A 200 -3.50 -10.29 30.87
C LEU A 200 -4.71 -9.99 31.75
N ILE A 201 -4.50 -9.14 32.75
CA ILE A 201 -5.56 -8.74 33.69
C ILE A 201 -6.65 -7.99 32.91
N LEU A 202 -6.27 -7.04 32.06
CA LEU A 202 -7.22 -6.25 31.27
C LEU A 202 -8.10 -7.13 30.37
N PHE A 203 -7.50 -8.05 29.63
CA PHE A 203 -8.23 -8.88 28.67
C PHE A 203 -9.12 -9.92 29.36
N ASN A 204 -8.63 -10.60 30.40
CA ASN A 204 -9.47 -11.54 31.16
C ASN A 204 -10.64 -10.84 31.87
N ASN A 205 -10.42 -9.64 32.44
CA ASN A 205 -11.50 -8.85 33.02
C ASN A 205 -12.52 -8.42 31.96
N SER A 206 -12.06 -8.01 30.77
CA SER A 206 -12.94 -7.62 29.67
C SER A 206 -13.80 -8.79 29.18
N LEU A 207 -13.22 -9.98 29.07
CA LEU A 207 -13.94 -11.20 28.69
C LEU A 207 -15.00 -11.57 29.73
N GLN A 208 -14.67 -11.52 31.01
CA GLN A 208 -15.63 -11.76 32.09
C GLN A 208 -16.78 -10.73 32.09
N ALA A 209 -16.48 -9.45 31.84
CA ALA A 209 -17.50 -8.39 31.73
C ALA A 209 -18.44 -8.58 30.52
N VAL A 210 -17.95 -9.13 29.41
CA VAL A 210 -18.75 -9.45 28.22
C VAL A 210 -19.60 -10.71 28.43
N ILE A 211 -19.07 -11.72 29.12
CA ILE A 211 -19.79 -12.97 29.41
C ILE A 211 -20.95 -12.74 30.41
N THR A 212 -20.79 -11.80 31.35
CA THR A 212 -21.78 -11.50 32.40
C THR A 212 -22.94 -10.61 31.94
N ARG A 213 -22.80 -9.86 30.83
CA ARG A 213 -23.89 -9.05 30.27
C ARG A 213 -24.73 -9.90 29.33
N SER A 214 -26.01 -10.08 29.68
CA SER A 214 -27.06 -10.69 28.85
C SER A 214 -27.25 -9.98 27.50
N ASP A 215 -26.76 -8.76 27.36
CA ASP A 215 -26.82 -7.95 26.13
C ASP A 215 -25.59 -8.22 25.25
N LYS A 216 -25.48 -9.47 24.80
CA LYS A 216 -24.31 -10.00 24.09
C LYS A 216 -24.03 -9.30 22.75
N GLU A 217 -25.03 -8.69 22.13
CA GLU A 217 -24.92 -8.11 20.79
C GLU A 217 -24.26 -6.72 20.80
N LYS A 218 -24.59 -5.88 21.78
CA LYS A 218 -24.13 -4.47 21.81
C LYS A 218 -22.65 -4.32 22.18
N LEU A 219 -22.13 -5.21 23.02
CA LEU A 219 -20.72 -5.18 23.45
C LEU A 219 -19.75 -5.79 22.44
N VAL A 220 -20.16 -6.88 21.78
CA VAL A 220 -19.36 -7.52 20.73
C VAL A 220 -19.19 -6.58 19.54
N LEU A 221 -20.25 -5.85 19.16
CA LEU A 221 -20.17 -4.80 18.14
C LEU A 221 -19.24 -3.65 18.56
N GLY A 222 -19.29 -3.18 19.81
CA GLY A 222 -18.41 -2.11 20.29
C GLY A 222 -16.92 -2.49 20.27
N ILE A 223 -16.58 -3.73 20.64
CA ILE A 223 -15.19 -4.22 20.62
C ILE A 223 -14.72 -4.52 19.20
N ILE A 224 -15.57 -5.10 18.34
CA ILE A 224 -15.22 -5.39 16.93
C ILE A 224 -15.11 -4.11 16.10
N ILE A 225 -16.01 -3.13 16.28
CA ILE A 225 -15.92 -1.82 15.62
C ILE A 225 -14.68 -1.07 16.12
N GLY A 226 -14.40 -1.11 17.43
CA GLY A 226 -13.17 -0.54 17.99
C GLY A 226 -11.89 -1.19 17.46
N ALA A 227 -11.86 -2.52 17.32
CA ALA A 227 -10.73 -3.27 16.77
C ALA A 227 -10.57 -3.08 15.25
N SER A 228 -11.69 -2.95 14.51
CA SER A 228 -11.69 -2.68 13.06
C SER A 228 -11.19 -1.27 12.73
N TRP A 229 -11.57 -0.28 13.55
CA TRP A 229 -11.01 1.08 13.52
C TRP A 229 -9.52 1.11 13.90
N LEU A 230 -9.10 0.32 14.88
CA LEU A 230 -7.68 0.20 15.28
C LEU A 230 -6.80 -0.44 14.20
N VAL A 231 -7.36 -1.28 13.33
CA VAL A 231 -6.61 -1.98 12.26
C VAL A 231 -6.60 -1.22 10.93
N SER A 232 -7.53 -0.29 10.69
CA SER A 232 -7.75 0.32 9.36
C SER A 232 -7.06 1.66 9.11
N SER A 233 -6.08 2.06 9.93
CA SER A 233 -5.24 3.25 9.67
C SER A 233 -4.05 2.95 8.73
N THR A 234 -4.28 2.24 7.62
CA THR A 234 -3.33 2.16 6.51
C THR A 234 -4.06 2.38 5.17
N ASP A 235 -3.71 3.50 4.52
CA ASP A 235 -4.00 3.93 3.15
C ASP A 235 -5.45 3.76 2.61
N GLU A 236 -6.04 4.86 2.12
CA GLU A 236 -7.42 4.93 1.53
C GLU A 236 -7.71 3.87 0.46
N ILE A 237 -6.69 3.35 -0.22
CA ILE A 237 -6.85 2.29 -1.23
C ILE A 237 -7.06 0.92 -0.57
N GLU A 238 -6.40 0.65 0.57
CA GLU A 238 -6.55 -0.61 1.32
C GLU A 238 -7.91 -0.69 2.04
N GLN A 239 -8.54 0.43 2.38
CA GLN A 239 -9.86 0.46 3.03
C GLN A 239 -10.98 -0.08 2.11
N LYS A 240 -10.98 0.29 0.83
CA LYS A 240 -11.98 -0.20 -0.14
C LYS A 240 -11.84 -1.70 -0.42
N TYR A 241 -10.59 -2.16 -0.58
CA TYR A 241 -10.31 -3.58 -0.77
C TYR A 241 -10.49 -4.40 0.50
N SER A 242 -10.30 -3.83 1.69
CA SER A 242 -10.53 -4.51 2.98
C SER A 242 -12.01 -4.71 3.23
N PHE A 243 -12.85 -3.72 2.96
CA PHE A 243 -14.31 -3.84 3.11
C PHE A 243 -14.91 -4.83 2.10
N GLU A 244 -14.49 -4.77 0.83
CA GLU A 244 -14.88 -5.76 -0.18
C GLU A 244 -14.34 -7.16 0.15
N ARG A 245 -13.10 -7.30 0.63
CA ARG A 245 -12.56 -8.60 1.06
C ARG A 245 -13.20 -9.13 2.34
N PHE A 246 -13.64 -8.27 3.25
CA PHE A 246 -14.35 -8.67 4.46
C PHE A 246 -15.79 -9.11 4.14
N ALA A 247 -16.48 -8.38 3.26
CA ALA A 247 -17.78 -8.79 2.73
C ALA A 247 -17.69 -10.07 1.89
N LEU A 248 -16.65 -10.22 1.06
CA LEU A 248 -16.38 -11.44 0.29
C LEU A 248 -15.90 -12.59 1.18
N SER A 249 -15.20 -12.33 2.29
CA SER A 249 -14.82 -13.35 3.27
C SER A 249 -16.04 -13.85 4.02
N LEU A 250 -16.90 -12.96 4.52
CA LEU A 250 -18.18 -13.35 5.14
C LEU A 250 -19.05 -14.14 4.14
N SER A 251 -19.13 -13.67 2.89
CA SER A 251 -19.84 -14.32 1.79
C SER A 251 -19.27 -15.69 1.42
N MET A 252 -17.95 -15.82 1.26
CA MET A 252 -17.28 -17.09 0.93
C MET A 252 -17.34 -18.09 2.08
N TYR A 253 -17.24 -17.65 3.34
CA TYR A 253 -17.48 -18.53 4.49
C TYR A 253 -18.93 -19.01 4.53
N THR A 254 -19.92 -18.18 4.17
CA THR A 254 -21.31 -18.63 4.03
C THR A 254 -21.55 -19.55 2.82
N VAL A 255 -20.85 -19.37 1.70
CA VAL A 255 -21.01 -20.20 0.48
C VAL A 255 -20.26 -21.53 0.59
N SER A 256 -19.03 -21.55 1.13
CA SER A 256 -18.27 -22.78 1.38
C SER A 256 -18.93 -23.67 2.43
N PHE A 257 -19.59 -23.09 3.43
CA PHE A 257 -20.38 -23.85 4.42
C PHE A 257 -21.68 -24.43 3.81
N LYS A 258 -22.25 -23.76 2.81
CA LYS A 258 -23.43 -24.23 2.08
C LYS A 258 -23.09 -25.36 1.09
N LEU A 259 -21.94 -25.27 0.41
CA LEU A 259 -21.46 -26.32 -0.50
C LEU A 259 -20.98 -27.58 0.25
N LEU A 260 -20.33 -27.45 1.40
CA LEU A 260 -19.97 -28.61 2.25
C LEU A 260 -21.19 -29.30 2.87
N SER A 261 -22.29 -28.57 3.07
CA SER A 261 -23.58 -29.10 3.52
C SER A 261 -24.36 -29.81 2.40
N GLU A 262 -24.11 -29.49 1.13
CA GLU A 262 -24.81 -30.07 -0.03
C GLU A 262 -24.05 -31.28 -0.63
N SER A 263 -22.72 -31.37 -0.46
CA SER A 263 -21.91 -32.50 -0.97
C SER A 263 -21.75 -33.68 0.00
N GLY A 264 -22.32 -33.62 1.21
CA GLY A 264 -22.20 -34.65 2.25
C GLY A 264 -23.33 -35.68 2.28
N GLY A 265 -24.10 -35.83 1.20
CA GLY A 265 -25.34 -36.60 1.21
C GLY A 265 -25.71 -37.28 -0.10
N ILE A 266 -24.81 -38.04 -0.73
CA ILE A 266 -25.16 -39.25 -1.49
C ILE A 266 -24.04 -40.28 -1.26
N LEU A 267 -24.41 -41.36 -0.54
CA LEU A 267 -23.74 -42.67 -0.37
C LEU A 267 -22.21 -42.71 -0.15
#